data_AF-A0A6B8KI97-F1
#
_entry.id   AF-A0A6B8KI97-F1
#
_cell.length_a   1.000
_cell.length_b   1.000
_cell.length_c   1.000
_cell.angle_alpha   90.00
_cell.angle_beta   90.00
_cell.angle_gamma   90.00
#
_symmetry.space_group_name_H-M   'P 1'
#
loop_
_entity.id
_entity.type
_entity.pdbx_description
1 polymer ?
#
loop_
_entity_poly.entity_id
_entity_poly.type
_entity_poly.pdbx_seq_one_letter_code
_entity_poly.pdbx_strand_id
1 'polypeptide(L)'
;MADWPSSERIRFLFRSDQGRVDRDTWRRGALSLLAVFAPFLGLWLLLEPYTNHDLSKTPLFDPVVALAYSYLIFFAIVGTLIAVSLVNLSAKRFRDLGRPAPLGLASLAPFAVFLDGAARWLQVRVAEIMPHWQVYPFDAAAAVIVLWTIYELGFSEKRSAAQ
;
A
#
# COMPACT_ATOMS: atom_id res chain seq x y z
N MET A 1 17.07 -21.23 4.26
CA MET A 1 15.75 -21.38 4.91
C MET A 1 15.13 -22.65 4.34
N ALA A 2 14.97 -23.67 5.17
CA ALA A 2 14.59 -25.05 4.82
C ALA A 2 13.16 -25.16 4.22
N ASP A 3 12.82 -26.35 3.73
CA ASP A 3 11.52 -26.76 3.14
C ASP A 3 10.35 -26.61 4.11
N TRP A 4 9.79 -25.40 4.20
CA TRP A 4 8.48 -25.20 4.83
C TRP A 4 7.38 -25.50 3.81
N PRO A 5 6.29 -26.17 4.22
CA PRO A 5 5.07 -26.24 3.42
C PRO A 5 4.66 -24.83 2.94
N SER A 6 4.25 -24.71 1.67
CA SER A 6 3.98 -23.41 1.03
C SER A 6 2.98 -22.55 1.81
N SER A 7 2.00 -23.16 2.45
CA SER A 7 0.98 -22.50 3.28
C SER A 7 1.54 -21.89 4.56
N GLU A 8 2.46 -22.58 5.25
CA GLU A 8 3.11 -22.07 6.47
C GLU A 8 4.05 -20.92 6.14
N ARG A 9 4.76 -21.03 5.01
CA ARG A 9 5.60 -19.94 4.49
C ARG A 9 4.79 -18.68 4.21
N ILE A 10 3.62 -18.80 3.59
CA ILE A 10 2.71 -17.67 3.33
C ILE A 10 2.21 -17.05 4.64
N ARG A 11 1.77 -17.88 5.61
CA ARG A 11 1.33 -17.38 6.92
C ARG A 11 2.45 -16.65 7.66
N PHE A 12 3.66 -17.22 7.66
CA PHE A 12 4.82 -16.57 8.24
C PHE A 12 5.09 -15.23 7.56
N LEU A 13 5.16 -15.18 6.24
CA LEU A 13 5.53 -13.95 5.51
C LEU A 13 4.51 -12.83 5.70
N PHE A 14 3.22 -13.11 5.58
CA PHE A 14 2.19 -12.07 5.43
C PHE A 14 1.21 -11.94 6.60
N ARG A 15 1.07 -12.96 7.45
CA ARG A 15 0.05 -12.98 8.53
C ARG A 15 0.63 -12.80 9.94
N SER A 16 1.82 -13.35 10.20
CA SER A 16 2.53 -13.13 11.47
C SER A 16 3.39 -11.90 11.36
N ASP A 17 3.43 -11.07 12.40
CA ASP A 17 4.44 -10.02 12.46
C ASP A 17 5.79 -10.59 12.91
N GLN A 18 5.83 -11.72 13.62
CA GLN A 18 7.03 -12.24 14.31
C GLN A 18 8.15 -12.74 13.38
N GLY A 19 9.37 -12.75 13.91
CA GLY A 19 10.56 -13.27 13.21
C GLY A 19 11.36 -12.22 12.44
N ARG A 20 12.28 -12.71 11.61
CA ARG A 20 13.23 -11.92 10.82
C ARG A 20 13.31 -12.46 9.39
N VAL A 21 13.48 -11.56 8.42
CA VAL A 21 13.69 -11.90 7.00
C VAL A 21 14.87 -11.12 6.44
N ASP A 22 15.59 -11.75 5.53
CA ASP A 22 16.67 -11.14 4.77
C ASP A 22 16.13 -10.23 3.66
N ARG A 23 17.04 -9.47 3.05
CA ARG A 23 16.70 -8.50 1.99
C ARG A 23 16.06 -9.16 0.77
N ASP A 24 16.53 -10.34 0.37
CA ASP A 24 16.08 -10.97 -0.88
C ASP A 24 14.69 -11.58 -0.70
N THR A 25 14.42 -12.16 0.47
CA THR A 25 13.07 -12.58 0.85
C THR A 25 12.11 -11.39 0.93
N TRP A 26 12.53 -10.25 1.49
CA TRP A 26 11.69 -9.05 1.51
C TRP A 26 11.38 -8.55 0.11
N ARG A 27 12.39 -8.41 -0.78
CA ARG A 27 12.21 -7.97 -2.16
C ARG A 27 11.24 -8.86 -2.92
N ARG A 28 11.42 -10.18 -2.85
CA ARG A 28 10.53 -11.15 -3.50
C ARG A 28 9.11 -11.05 -2.95
N GLY A 29 8.95 -10.97 -1.62
CA GLY A 29 7.64 -10.83 -0.98
C GLY A 29 6.93 -9.53 -1.38
N ALA A 30 7.64 -8.40 -1.39
CA ALA A 30 7.11 -7.10 -1.81
C ALA A 30 6.73 -7.10 -3.30
N LEU A 31 7.57 -7.67 -4.17
CA LEU A 31 7.27 -7.85 -5.59
C LEU A 31 6.05 -8.75 -5.81
N SER A 32 5.90 -9.83 -5.05
CA SER A 32 4.71 -10.69 -5.12
C SER A 32 3.44 -9.93 -4.70
N LEU A 33 3.50 -9.13 -3.64
CA LEU A 33 2.37 -8.29 -3.23
C LEU A 33 2.02 -7.25 -4.31
N LEU A 34 3.02 -6.61 -4.90
CA LEU A 34 2.83 -5.65 -5.99
C LEU A 34 2.22 -6.31 -7.22
N ALA A 35 2.71 -7.50 -7.60
CA ALA A 35 2.17 -8.27 -8.72
C ALA A 35 0.70 -8.66 -8.51
N VAL A 36 0.32 -9.00 -7.27
CA VAL A 36 -1.08 -9.26 -6.91
C VAL A 36 -1.91 -7.98 -6.96
N PHE A 37 -1.38 -6.84 -6.49
CA PHE A 37 -2.11 -5.57 -6.45
C PHE A 37 -2.28 -4.91 -7.84
N ALA A 38 -1.30 -5.05 -8.72
CA ALA A 38 -1.25 -4.44 -10.04
C ALA A 38 -2.52 -4.61 -10.91
N PRO A 39 -3.12 -5.81 -11.06
CA PRO A 39 -4.35 -5.96 -11.84
C PRO A 39 -5.54 -5.19 -11.23
N PHE A 40 -5.63 -5.12 -9.91
CA PHE A 40 -6.70 -4.35 -9.24
C PHE A 40 -6.49 -2.85 -9.45
N LEU A 41 -5.25 -2.38 -9.35
CA LEU A 41 -4.93 -0.99 -9.65
C LEU A 41 -5.25 -0.65 -11.12
N GLY A 42 -4.88 -1.53 -12.05
CA GLY A 42 -5.17 -1.35 -13.48
C GLY A 42 -6.67 -1.25 -13.76
N LEU A 43 -7.47 -2.13 -13.16
CA LEU A 43 -8.92 -2.08 -13.30
C LEU A 43 -9.53 -0.86 -12.61
N TRP A 44 -8.99 -0.41 -11.47
CA TRP A 44 -9.39 0.86 -10.85
C TRP A 44 -9.17 2.05 -11.79
N LEU A 45 -8.00 2.15 -12.43
CA LEU A 45 -7.71 3.24 -13.37
C LEU A 45 -8.66 3.27 -14.58
N LEU A 46 -9.19 2.12 -14.99
CA LEU A 46 -10.22 2.04 -16.04
C LEU A 46 -11.60 2.49 -15.54
N LEU A 47 -11.91 2.25 -14.25
CA LEU A 47 -13.21 2.54 -13.67
C LEU A 47 -13.32 3.94 -13.03
N GLU A 48 -12.19 4.55 -12.66
CA GLU A 48 -12.11 5.85 -12.00
C GLU A 48 -12.93 6.96 -12.69
N PRO A 49 -12.91 7.10 -14.04
CA PRO A 49 -13.66 8.15 -14.73
C PRO A 49 -15.18 8.04 -14.52
N TYR A 50 -15.69 6.84 -14.33
CA TYR A 50 -17.12 6.57 -14.13
C TYR A 50 -17.60 6.89 -12.71
N THR A 51 -16.68 7.28 -11.80
CA THR A 51 -17.07 7.71 -10.44
C THR A 51 -17.49 9.17 -10.35
N ASN A 52 -17.32 9.95 -11.42
CA ASN A 52 -17.82 11.31 -11.54
C ASN A 52 -19.28 11.28 -11.98
N HIS A 53 -20.19 11.49 -11.04
CA HIS A 53 -21.63 11.46 -11.29
C HIS A 53 -22.26 12.81 -10.92
N ASP A 54 -22.91 13.45 -11.89
CA ASP A 54 -23.56 14.74 -11.75
C ASP A 54 -25.06 14.56 -11.90
N LEU A 55 -25.81 14.70 -10.81
CA LEU A 55 -27.27 14.53 -10.78
C LEU A 55 -28.02 15.53 -11.68
N SER A 56 -27.35 16.60 -12.14
CA SER A 56 -27.93 17.54 -13.10
C SER A 56 -27.85 17.06 -14.56
N LYS A 57 -26.99 16.08 -14.86
CA LYS A 57 -26.71 15.59 -16.22
C LYS A 57 -26.98 14.10 -16.40
N THR A 58 -26.92 13.33 -15.33
CA THR A 58 -27.08 11.87 -15.34
C THR A 58 -28.25 11.43 -14.46
N PRO A 59 -28.95 10.34 -14.84
CA PRO A 59 -30.08 9.83 -14.07
C PRO A 59 -29.64 9.40 -12.67
N LEU A 60 -30.54 9.53 -11.68
CA LEU A 60 -30.29 9.18 -10.27
C LEU A 60 -29.71 7.76 -10.10
N PHE A 61 -30.08 6.83 -10.97
CA PHE A 61 -29.55 5.47 -10.99
C PHE A 61 -28.87 5.18 -12.34
N ASP A 62 -27.55 5.11 -12.31
CA ASP A 62 -26.72 4.64 -13.41
C ASP A 62 -26.00 3.35 -12.98
N PRO A 63 -26.31 2.19 -13.60
CA PRO A 63 -25.68 0.92 -13.27
C PRO A 63 -24.15 0.94 -13.35
N VAL A 64 -23.57 1.73 -14.26
CA VAL A 64 -22.11 1.84 -14.43
C VAL A 64 -21.49 2.56 -13.24
N VAL A 65 -22.14 3.61 -12.76
CA VAL A 65 -21.71 4.34 -11.56
C VAL A 65 -21.81 3.45 -10.32
N ALA A 66 -22.92 2.73 -10.17
CA ALA A 66 -23.10 1.77 -9.08
C ALA A 66 -22.00 0.68 -9.08
N LEU A 67 -21.64 0.18 -10.27
CA LEU A 67 -20.55 -0.78 -10.44
C LEU A 67 -19.19 -0.17 -10.07
N ALA A 68 -18.89 1.05 -10.52
CA ALA A 68 -17.63 1.72 -10.24
C ALA A 68 -17.41 1.97 -8.74
N TYR A 69 -18.44 2.43 -8.02
CA TYR A 69 -18.37 2.59 -6.56
C TYR A 69 -18.30 1.25 -5.81
N SER A 70 -19.04 0.24 -6.26
CA SER A 70 -18.95 -1.12 -5.69
C SER A 70 -17.53 -1.68 -5.85
N TYR A 71 -16.92 -1.46 -7.01
CA TYR A 71 -15.54 -1.82 -7.26
C TYR A 71 -14.56 -1.02 -6.40
N LEU A 72 -14.77 0.28 -6.21
CA LEU A 72 -13.93 1.10 -5.33
C LEU A 72 -13.90 0.56 -3.89
N ILE A 73 -15.04 0.15 -3.35
CA ILE A 73 -15.12 -0.46 -2.00
C ILE A 73 -14.30 -1.76 -1.97
N PHE A 74 -14.49 -2.62 -2.97
CA PHE A 74 -13.73 -3.86 -3.09
C PHE A 74 -12.22 -3.60 -3.24
N PHE A 75 -11.84 -2.62 -4.05
CA PHE A 75 -10.46 -2.19 -4.26
C PHE A 75 -9.82 -1.70 -2.95
N ALA A 76 -10.54 -0.90 -2.14
CA ALA A 76 -10.06 -0.44 -0.84
C ALA A 76 -9.82 -1.59 0.16
N ILE A 77 -10.69 -2.61 0.16
CA ILE A 77 -10.51 -3.82 0.97
C ILE A 77 -9.24 -4.57 0.54
N VAL A 78 -9.07 -4.81 -0.76
CA VAL A 78 -7.87 -5.48 -1.30
C VAL A 78 -6.61 -4.68 -0.95
N GLY A 79 -6.62 -3.37 -1.16
CA GLY A 79 -5.52 -2.48 -0.81
C GLY A 79 -5.15 -2.57 0.68
N THR A 80 -6.14 -2.61 1.56
CA THR A 80 -5.94 -2.76 3.02
C THR A 80 -5.28 -4.09 3.37
N LEU A 81 -5.72 -5.20 2.75
CA LEU A 81 -5.12 -6.52 2.98
C LEU A 81 -3.66 -6.58 2.49
N ILE A 82 -3.37 -5.97 1.34
CA ILE A 82 -2.01 -5.84 0.82
C ILE A 82 -1.15 -4.98 1.75
N ALA A 83 -1.69 -3.86 2.23
CA ALA A 83 -1.00 -2.98 3.18
C ALA A 83 -0.63 -3.71 4.48
N VAL A 84 -1.59 -4.40 5.12
CA VAL A 84 -1.32 -5.18 6.34
C VAL A 84 -0.29 -6.28 6.08
N SER A 85 -0.37 -6.96 4.94
CA SER A 85 0.59 -7.98 4.54
C SER A 85 2.00 -7.40 4.36
N LEU A 86 2.11 -6.21 3.76
CA LEU A 86 3.36 -5.49 3.58
C LEU A 86 3.93 -5.00 4.92
N VAL A 87 3.08 -4.55 5.85
CA VAL A 87 3.50 -4.18 7.22
C VAL A 87 4.12 -5.38 7.92
N ASN A 88 3.45 -6.53 7.90
CA ASN A 88 3.94 -7.75 8.53
C ASN A 88 5.26 -8.23 7.92
N LEU A 89 5.42 -8.14 6.61
CA LEU A 89 6.67 -8.47 5.93
C LEU A 89 7.80 -7.48 6.28
N SER A 90 7.49 -6.19 6.27
CA SER A 90 8.45 -5.10 6.50
C SER A 90 8.90 -5.04 7.96
N ALA A 91 8.01 -5.32 8.92
CA ALA A 91 8.35 -5.39 10.34
C ALA A 91 9.42 -6.45 10.62
N LYS A 92 9.35 -7.61 9.95
CA LYS A 92 10.39 -8.65 10.06
C LYS A 92 11.74 -8.17 9.52
N ARG A 93 11.75 -7.41 8.43
CA ARG A 93 12.98 -6.87 7.85
C ARG A 93 13.57 -5.78 8.75
N PHE A 94 12.74 -4.87 9.28
CA PHE A 94 13.18 -3.88 10.27
C PHE A 94 13.76 -4.53 11.55
N ARG A 95 13.20 -5.66 12.00
CA ARG A 95 13.78 -6.46 13.09
C ARG A 95 15.13 -7.08 12.74
N ASP A 96 15.34 -7.50 11.50
CA ASP A 96 16.66 -7.99 11.06
C ASP A 96 17.69 -6.86 11.01
N LEU A 97 17.27 -5.64 10.67
CA LEU A 97 18.10 -4.42 10.69
C LEU A 97 18.35 -3.86 12.10
N GLY A 98 17.69 -4.38 13.14
CA GLY A 98 17.82 -3.90 14.51
C GLY A 98 17.20 -2.53 14.76
N ARG A 99 16.24 -2.09 13.95
CA ARG A 99 15.58 -0.78 14.13
C ARG A 99 14.61 -0.80 15.32
N PRO A 100 14.54 0.30 16.12
CA PRO A 100 13.53 0.43 17.16
C PRO A 100 12.13 0.56 16.54
N ALA A 101 11.10 0.05 17.23
CA ALA A 101 9.70 0.12 16.81
C ALA A 101 9.40 -0.39 15.37
N PRO A 102 9.71 -1.66 15.06
CA PRO A 102 9.63 -2.22 13.70
C PRO A 102 8.24 -2.12 13.07
N LEU A 103 7.17 -2.23 13.85
CA LEU A 103 5.79 -2.10 13.35
C LEU A 103 5.44 -0.67 12.96
N GLY A 104 5.84 0.31 13.77
CA GLY A 104 5.59 1.73 13.48
C GLY A 104 6.32 2.19 12.23
N LEU A 105 7.57 1.75 12.03
CA LEU A 105 8.31 2.05 10.80
C LEU A 105 7.74 1.32 9.59
N ALA A 106 7.30 0.06 9.76
CA ALA A 106 6.69 -0.73 8.69
C ALA A 106 5.35 -0.16 8.20
N SER A 107 4.59 0.53 9.06
CA SER A 107 3.31 1.12 8.70
C SER A 107 3.41 2.48 7.99
N LEU A 108 4.57 3.15 8.04
CA LEU A 108 4.73 4.50 7.47
C LEU A 108 4.41 4.55 5.97
N ALA A 109 4.96 3.64 5.17
CA ALA A 109 4.74 3.64 3.72
C ALA A 109 3.26 3.38 3.35
N PRO A 110 2.60 2.31 3.83
CA PRO A 110 1.18 2.12 3.56
C PRO A 110 0.31 3.28 4.07
N PHE A 111 0.61 3.83 5.24
CA PHE A 111 -0.12 4.96 5.80
C PHE A 111 -0.01 6.21 4.91
N ALA A 112 1.21 6.57 4.49
CA ALA A 112 1.44 7.72 3.63
C ALA A 112 0.77 7.57 2.26
N VAL A 113 0.83 6.37 1.67
CA VAL A 113 0.16 6.07 0.39
C VAL A 113 -1.36 6.14 0.50
N PHE A 114 -1.94 5.67 1.61
CA PHE A 114 -3.39 5.82 1.82
C PHE A 114 -3.82 7.26 2.04
N LEU A 115 -3.04 8.07 2.76
CA LEU A 115 -3.32 9.49 2.91
C LEU A 115 -3.25 10.22 1.56
N ASP A 116 -2.23 9.93 0.75
CA ASP A 116 -2.10 10.49 -0.59
C ASP A 116 -3.27 10.10 -1.51
N GLY A 117 -3.61 8.81 -1.54
CA GLY A 117 -4.76 8.31 -2.30
C GLY A 117 -6.08 8.95 -1.85
N ALA A 118 -6.29 9.11 -0.55
CA ALA A 118 -7.47 9.78 0.00
C ALA A 118 -7.51 11.28 -0.37
N ALA A 119 -6.37 11.98 -0.29
CA ALA A 119 -6.26 13.38 -0.68
C ALA A 119 -6.59 13.57 -2.17
N ARG A 120 -6.04 12.72 -3.06
CA ARG A 120 -6.34 12.75 -4.50
C ARG A 120 -7.79 12.44 -4.81
N TRP A 121 -8.37 11.43 -4.15
CA TRP A 121 -9.77 11.07 -4.33
C TRP A 121 -10.73 12.19 -3.88
N LEU A 122 -10.40 12.85 -2.77
CA LEU A 122 -11.17 13.96 -2.23
C LEU A 122 -11.05 15.21 -3.10
N GLN A 123 -9.85 15.55 -3.56
CA GLN A 123 -9.58 16.81 -4.26
C GLN A 123 -10.48 17.01 -5.48
N VAL A 124 -10.71 15.97 -6.28
CA VAL A 124 -11.57 16.05 -7.48
C VAL A 124 -13.03 16.34 -7.13
N ARG A 125 -13.49 15.98 -5.92
CA ARG A 125 -14.88 16.09 -5.46
C ARG A 125 -15.20 17.39 -4.73
N VAL A 126 -14.16 18.10 -4.29
CA VAL A 126 -14.29 19.39 -3.59
C VAL A 126 -13.32 20.41 -4.19
N ALA A 127 -13.08 20.34 -5.50
CA ALA A 127 -12.07 21.15 -6.18
C ALA A 127 -12.33 22.66 -6.03
N GLU A 128 -13.60 23.05 -5.93
CA GLU A 128 -14.05 24.42 -5.63
C GLU A 128 -13.55 24.96 -4.27
N ILE A 129 -13.27 24.09 -3.30
CA ILE A 129 -12.86 24.45 -1.93
C ILE A 129 -11.41 24.03 -1.64
N MET A 130 -10.93 22.98 -2.32
CA MET A 130 -9.60 22.39 -2.14
C MET A 130 -8.72 22.62 -3.39
N PRO A 131 -7.85 23.65 -3.37
CA PRO A 131 -6.89 23.89 -4.43
C PRO A 131 -5.99 22.67 -4.72
N HIS A 132 -5.70 22.41 -5.99
CA HIS A 132 -4.87 21.28 -6.43
C HIS A 132 -3.50 21.20 -5.74
N TRP A 133 -2.89 22.34 -5.39
CA TRP A 133 -1.56 22.37 -4.77
C TRP A 133 -1.53 21.71 -3.38
N GLN A 134 -2.69 21.60 -2.70
CA GLN A 134 -2.78 20.98 -1.38
C GLN A 134 -2.52 19.47 -1.40
N VAL A 135 -2.55 18.84 -2.57
CA VAL A 135 -2.23 17.41 -2.76
C VAL A 135 -0.71 17.19 -2.80
N TYR A 136 0.06 18.15 -3.30
CA TYR A 136 1.51 17.98 -3.50
C TYR A 136 2.31 17.67 -2.23
N PRO A 137 1.99 18.21 -1.04
CA PRO A 137 2.62 17.78 0.20
C PRO A 137 2.40 16.29 0.52
N PHE A 138 1.21 15.75 0.22
CA PHE A 138 0.90 14.32 0.40
C PHE A 138 1.66 13.47 -0.61
N ASP A 139 1.68 13.88 -1.88
CA ASP A 139 2.48 13.23 -2.93
C ASP A 139 3.96 13.15 -2.52
N ALA A 140 4.52 14.28 -2.08
CA ALA A 140 5.93 14.37 -1.68
C ALA A 140 6.22 13.52 -0.44
N ALA A 141 5.35 13.57 0.58
CA ALA A 141 5.50 12.76 1.78
C ALA A 141 5.43 11.26 1.47
N ALA A 142 4.45 10.83 0.67
CA ALA A 142 4.30 9.45 0.23
C ALA A 142 5.53 8.99 -0.56
N ALA A 143 5.98 9.78 -1.54
CA ALA A 143 7.15 9.47 -2.34
C ALA A 143 8.42 9.32 -1.48
N VAL A 144 8.69 10.29 -0.60
CA VAL A 144 9.86 10.25 0.30
C VAL A 144 9.82 9.02 1.20
N ILE A 145 8.68 8.73 1.84
CA ILE A 145 8.55 7.60 2.76
C ILE A 145 8.65 6.26 2.03
N VAL A 146 8.04 6.14 0.85
CA VAL A 146 8.10 4.91 0.03
C VAL A 146 9.54 4.67 -0.45
N LEU A 147 10.21 5.69 -1.00
CA LEU A 147 11.59 5.57 -1.46
C LEU A 147 12.54 5.21 -0.30
N TRP A 148 12.36 5.86 0.86
CA TRP A 148 13.11 5.53 2.06
C TRP A 148 12.87 4.08 2.50
N THR A 149 11.62 3.62 2.50
CA THR A 149 11.25 2.25 2.88
C THR A 149 11.87 1.23 1.93
N ILE A 150 11.84 1.48 0.62
CA ILE A 150 12.45 0.63 -0.41
C ILE A 150 13.96 0.57 -0.21
N TYR A 151 14.61 1.72 -0.01
CA TYR A 151 16.05 1.79 0.24
C TYR A 151 16.44 1.02 1.50
N GLU A 152 15.78 1.31 2.62
CA GLU A 152 16.12 0.75 3.92
C GLU A 152 15.87 -0.76 3.99
N LEU A 153 14.74 -1.24 3.47
CA LEU A 153 14.39 -2.66 3.56
C LEU A 153 15.00 -3.49 2.43
N GLY A 154 15.08 -2.89 1.24
CA GLY A 154 15.55 -3.54 0.03
C GLY A 154 17.05 -3.51 -0.13
N PHE A 155 17.75 -2.45 0.29
CA PHE A 155 19.17 -2.24 -0.06
C PHE A 155 20.09 -2.16 1.15
N SER A 156 19.63 -1.71 2.32
CA SER A 156 20.49 -1.66 3.50
C SER A 156 20.92 -3.06 3.94
N GLU A 157 22.23 -3.21 4.19
CA GLU A 157 22.80 -4.42 4.73
C GLU A 157 22.47 -4.58 6.22
N LYS A 158 22.50 -5.81 6.70
CA LYS A 158 22.24 -6.11 8.10
C LYS A 158 23.26 -5.35 8.93
N ARG A 159 22.79 -4.48 9.82
CA ARG A 159 23.66 -3.82 10.79
C ARG A 159 24.11 -4.89 11.76
N SER A 160 25.34 -5.37 11.62
CA SER A 160 26.01 -6.10 12.69
C SER A 160 26.01 -5.17 13.89
N ALA A 161 25.26 -5.53 14.95
CA ALA A 161 25.36 -4.84 16.21
C ALA A 161 26.85 -4.82 16.58
N ALA A 162 27.43 -3.63 16.65
CA ALA A 162 28.70 -3.46 17.34
C ALA A 162 28.51 -4.07 18.74
N GLN A 163 29.41 -4.99 19.07
CA GLN A 163 29.53 -5.60 20.39
C GLN A 163 29.66 -4.53 21.47
#